data_AF-A0A7C6CW19-F1
#
_entry.id   AF-A0A7C6CW19-F1
#
_cell.length_a   1.000
_cell.length_b   1.000
_cell.length_c   1.000
_cell.angle_alpha   90.00
_cell.angle_beta   90.00
_cell.angle_gamma   90.00
#
_symmetry.space_group_name_H-M   'P 1'
#
loop_
_entity.id
_entity.type
_entity.pdbx_description
1 polymer ?
#
loop_
_entity_poly.entity_id
_entity_poly.type
_entity_poly.pdbx_seq_one_letter_code
_entity_poly.pdbx_strand_id
1 'polypeptide(L)'
;METNFNLTEPIKAYNLFLKDSYHNNAVQFFDKLTEQSKIDIEANRNTVAQIKTKNTKIKKVENSLGKNRFLKGLTIFLIISLFIAAIISAYYAFKDSFYGLFIITIIGVFGGAALIFAIKPLNKKIKEIQGVLDILARQKKELIKEAYGQMQALNDAYDWGMPSKILTETTPLIKMDQYFDQNKFYYLKNKYGFKENDENNISTVFVQSGSIVGNPFIVERNYVSQMVDHVYRGELVITWTTVVGSGKDRRVVTHSQTLVATVTKPAAEHFYETWLVYGNEAAPNLSFSRAPSKANSMNEKQIKKFAADFERDLERKIQSSSYGKRHLTKMSNSEFEALFNATNRDNDVEFRLLFTPLAQKNMLELMKSKKPYGDDFYFTKTRELNYIKSKHSQDADLDADPNKFVHYDYDFARSYFINYCDNYFTSFYFDLAPLLSIPLYQHHIPFEEIFKGTLDSNLTSFETEVMANRFDQSNFKHELSDTPAILKSNFVRKNGVSDIVNIHAYSYQKIPHVSYIPKLGGDGRMHDVPVKWFEFIPLEQVTPFAAQECRTTQRKFLSNIKNQGLENLLSRISNKNMLVYSKGLVSLLLKETSLDFDANELNKYLLEDSNQEENYGK
;
A
#
# COMPACT_ATOMS: atom_id res chain seq x y z
N MET A 1 -18.07 32.36 14.44
CA MET A 1 -19.35 31.78 13.98
C MET A 1 -19.30 30.31 14.30
N GLU A 2 -19.88 29.89 15.42
CA GLU A 2 -20.06 28.48 15.75
C GLU A 2 -21.14 27.92 14.83
N THR A 3 -20.73 27.43 13.66
CA THR A 3 -21.61 26.58 12.84
C THR A 3 -21.79 25.28 13.59
N ASN A 4 -22.98 25.11 14.17
CA ASN A 4 -23.41 23.89 14.84
C ASN A 4 -23.44 22.76 13.80
N PHE A 5 -22.28 22.15 13.57
CA PHE A 5 -22.05 21.25 12.46
C PHE A 5 -22.57 19.87 12.82
N ASN A 6 -23.62 19.44 12.12
CA ASN A 6 -24.24 18.17 12.38
C ASN A 6 -23.58 17.05 11.57
N LEU A 7 -22.76 16.22 12.22
CA LEU A 7 -22.15 15.02 11.63
C LEU A 7 -23.19 13.97 11.20
N THR A 8 -24.47 14.10 11.59
CA THR A 8 -25.51 13.13 11.23
C THR A 8 -25.93 13.23 9.76
N GLU A 9 -25.46 14.18 8.95
CA GLU A 9 -25.68 14.19 7.48
C GLU A 9 -24.32 14.17 6.75
N PRO A 10 -23.57 13.04 6.78
CA PRO A 10 -22.13 13.01 6.51
C PRO A 10 -21.72 13.49 5.12
N ILE A 11 -22.53 13.23 4.08
CA ILE A 11 -22.25 13.67 2.69
C ILE A 11 -22.33 15.19 2.56
N LYS A 12 -23.38 15.80 3.12
CA LYS A 12 -23.54 17.25 3.10
C LYS A 12 -22.47 17.92 3.94
N ALA A 13 -22.25 17.38 5.13
CA ALA A 13 -21.19 17.75 6.05
C ALA A 13 -19.81 17.85 5.35
N TYR A 14 -19.46 16.81 4.60
CA TYR A 14 -18.21 16.76 3.84
C TYR A 14 -18.16 17.81 2.73
N ASN A 15 -19.17 17.85 1.87
CA ASN A 15 -19.17 18.68 0.66
C ASN A 15 -19.31 20.19 0.92
N LEU A 16 -20.03 20.57 1.98
CA LEU A 16 -20.33 21.98 2.25
C LEU A 16 -19.32 22.65 3.17
N PHE A 17 -18.57 21.87 3.96
CA PHE A 17 -17.73 22.44 5.01
C PHE A 17 -16.43 21.67 5.26
N LEU A 18 -16.49 20.39 5.62
CA LEU A 18 -15.30 19.72 6.18
C LEU A 18 -14.16 19.60 5.19
N LYS A 19 -14.46 19.34 3.92
CA LYS A 19 -13.43 19.20 2.89
C LYS A 19 -12.59 20.48 2.78
N ASP A 20 -13.25 21.63 2.67
CA ASP A 20 -12.56 22.91 2.50
C ASP A 20 -11.91 23.36 3.82
N SER A 21 -12.56 23.14 4.96
CA SER A 21 -11.98 23.41 6.29
C SER A 21 -10.71 22.59 6.54
N TYR A 22 -10.73 21.29 6.23
CA TYR A 22 -9.57 20.42 6.37
C TYR A 22 -8.42 20.85 5.45
N HIS A 23 -8.72 21.15 4.19
CA HIS A 23 -7.73 21.65 3.23
C HIS A 23 -7.06 22.94 3.74
N ASN A 24 -7.86 23.91 4.20
CA ASN A 24 -7.35 25.16 4.74
C ASN A 24 -6.50 24.95 6.00
N ASN A 25 -6.90 24.03 6.89
CA ASN A 25 -6.12 23.69 8.07
C ASN A 25 -4.80 23.00 7.68
N ALA A 26 -4.79 22.13 6.67
CA ALA A 26 -3.57 21.50 6.16
C ALA A 26 -2.60 22.54 5.56
N VAL A 27 -3.13 23.52 4.82
CA VAL A 27 -2.37 24.67 4.30
C VAL A 27 -1.72 25.45 5.44
N GLN A 28 -2.53 25.87 6.43
CA GLN A 28 -2.04 26.63 7.59
C GLN A 28 -1.03 25.84 8.41
N PHE A 29 -1.22 24.54 8.57
CA PHE A 29 -0.30 23.66 9.28
C PHE A 29 1.07 23.62 8.58
N PHE A 30 1.09 23.45 7.25
CA PHE A 30 2.33 23.46 6.49
C PHE A 30 3.04 24.83 6.53
N ASP A 31 2.28 25.92 6.43
CA ASP A 31 2.84 27.27 6.47
C ASP A 31 3.47 27.54 7.85
N LYS A 32 2.82 27.13 8.96
CA LYS A 32 3.41 27.17 10.31
C LYS A 32 4.67 26.33 10.42
N LEU A 33 4.69 25.12 9.85
CA LEU A 33 5.87 24.25 9.84
C LEU A 33 7.05 24.90 9.11
N THR A 34 6.75 25.59 8.00
CA THR A 34 7.72 26.33 7.20
C THR A 34 8.30 27.52 7.99
N GLU A 35 7.43 28.30 8.64
CA GLU A 35 7.85 29.42 9.51
C GLU A 35 8.75 28.96 10.65
N GLN A 36 8.39 27.87 11.32
CA GLN A 36 9.20 27.26 12.40
C GLN A 36 10.56 26.75 11.90
N SER A 37 10.60 26.26 10.67
CA SER A 37 11.81 25.70 10.05
C SER A 37 12.79 26.77 9.57
N LYS A 38 12.35 28.02 9.39
CA LYS A 38 13.19 29.18 9.00
C LYS A 38 14.03 28.94 7.74
N ILE A 39 13.46 28.24 6.75
CA ILE A 39 14.12 27.99 5.47
C ILE A 39 14.06 29.22 4.54
N ASP A 40 15.06 29.39 3.68
CA ASP A 40 15.03 30.41 2.63
C ASP A 40 14.35 29.85 1.37
N ILE A 41 13.06 30.16 1.23
CA ILE A 41 12.21 29.68 0.14
C ILE A 41 12.70 30.20 -1.22
N GLU A 42 13.12 31.47 -1.30
CA GLU A 42 13.55 32.08 -2.56
C GLU A 42 14.91 31.54 -3.01
N ALA A 43 15.84 31.31 -2.07
CA ALA A 43 17.08 30.60 -2.38
C ALA A 43 16.80 29.19 -2.92
N ASN A 44 15.87 28.45 -2.31
CA ASN A 44 15.49 27.13 -2.80
C ASN A 44 14.89 27.17 -4.21
N ARG A 45 13.94 28.07 -4.46
CA ARG A 45 13.34 28.26 -5.79
C ARG A 45 14.38 28.57 -6.86
N ASN A 46 15.37 29.40 -6.54
CA ASN A 46 16.48 29.72 -7.43
C ASN A 46 17.34 28.48 -7.74
N THR A 47 17.77 27.72 -6.73
CA THR A 47 18.55 26.49 -6.92
C THR A 47 17.75 25.45 -7.72
N VAL A 48 16.45 25.28 -7.44
CA VAL A 48 15.53 24.41 -8.19
C VAL A 48 15.39 24.85 -9.66
N ALA A 49 15.30 26.15 -9.94
CA ALA A 49 15.24 26.66 -11.31
C ALA A 49 16.53 26.33 -12.09
N GLN A 50 17.69 26.38 -11.42
CA GLN A 50 18.96 25.93 -12.01
C GLN A 50 18.96 24.43 -12.30
N ILE A 51 18.43 23.60 -11.38
CA ILE A 51 18.26 22.15 -11.59
C ILE A 51 17.36 21.88 -12.80
N LYS A 52 16.20 22.57 -12.91
CA LYS A 52 15.28 22.45 -14.05
C LYS A 52 15.98 22.84 -15.37
N THR A 53 16.76 23.91 -15.36
CA THR A 53 17.58 24.34 -16.50
C THR A 53 18.67 23.32 -16.87
N LYS A 54 19.35 22.71 -15.90
CA LYS A 54 20.33 21.64 -16.15
C LYS A 54 19.66 20.38 -16.70
N ASN A 55 18.50 20.00 -16.18
CA ASN A 55 17.72 18.86 -16.69
C ASN A 55 17.36 19.02 -18.17
N THR A 56 16.92 20.21 -18.60
CA THR A 56 16.63 20.46 -20.02
C THR A 56 17.89 20.38 -20.88
N LYS A 57 19.04 20.88 -20.39
CA LYS A 57 20.34 20.74 -21.07
C LYS A 57 20.77 19.28 -21.18
N ILE A 58 20.65 18.50 -20.10
CA ILE A 58 20.97 17.07 -20.09
C ILE A 58 20.12 16.33 -21.13
N LYS A 59 18.79 16.52 -21.15
CA LYS A 59 17.91 15.89 -22.15
C LYS A 59 18.31 16.22 -23.59
N LYS A 60 18.72 17.48 -23.86
CA LYS A 60 19.22 17.87 -25.19
C LYS A 60 20.53 17.14 -25.55
N VAL A 61 21.45 17.02 -24.61
CA VAL A 61 22.73 16.31 -24.79
C VAL A 61 22.51 14.80 -24.95
N GLU A 62 21.62 14.19 -24.18
CA GLU A 62 21.20 12.79 -24.30
C GLU A 62 20.61 12.49 -25.68
N ASN A 63 19.71 13.35 -26.17
CA ASN A 63 19.16 13.22 -27.52
C ASN A 63 20.25 13.32 -28.59
N SER A 64 21.20 14.24 -28.43
CA SER A 64 22.36 14.35 -29.33
C SER A 64 23.23 13.09 -29.29
N LEU A 65 23.50 12.56 -28.10
CA LEU A 65 24.24 11.32 -27.90
C LEU A 65 23.54 10.13 -28.58
N GLY A 66 22.22 9.99 -28.40
CA GLY A 66 21.38 9.00 -29.07
C GLY A 66 21.46 9.10 -30.59
N LYS A 67 21.35 10.31 -31.16
CA LYS A 67 21.52 10.55 -32.61
C LYS A 67 22.89 10.12 -33.13
N ASN A 68 23.97 10.44 -32.41
CA ASN A 68 25.32 10.06 -32.85
C ASN A 68 25.57 8.54 -32.69
N ARG A 69 25.00 7.88 -31.68
CA ARG A 69 25.02 6.42 -31.53
C ARG A 69 24.22 5.73 -32.64
N PHE A 70 23.06 6.27 -33.00
CA PHE A 70 22.27 5.79 -34.14
C PHE A 70 23.04 5.95 -35.45
N LEU A 71 23.64 7.12 -35.69
CA LEU A 71 24.45 7.37 -36.88
C LEU A 71 25.59 6.35 -36.98
N LYS A 72 26.23 6.01 -35.86
CA LYS A 72 27.29 4.99 -35.81
C LYS A 72 26.75 3.60 -36.19
N GLY A 73 25.60 3.22 -35.64
CA GLY A 73 24.95 1.96 -35.99
C GLY A 73 24.60 1.89 -37.49
N LEU A 74 24.06 2.98 -38.04
CA LEU A 74 23.75 3.11 -39.46
C LEU A 74 25.03 3.02 -40.32
N THR A 75 26.12 3.69 -39.94
CA THR A 75 27.40 3.59 -40.66
C THR A 75 27.93 2.15 -40.67
N ILE A 76 27.84 1.43 -39.54
CA ILE A 76 28.23 0.01 -39.47
C ILE A 76 27.34 -0.85 -40.37
N PHE A 77 26.03 -0.62 -40.35
CA PHE A 77 25.08 -1.33 -41.22
C PHE A 77 25.37 -1.10 -42.71
N LEU A 78 25.67 0.15 -43.11
CA LEU A 78 26.02 0.50 -44.49
C LEU A 78 27.34 -0.15 -44.93
N ILE A 79 28.35 -0.22 -44.04
CA ILE A 79 29.60 -0.94 -44.31
C ILE A 79 29.30 -2.42 -44.60
N ILE A 80 28.53 -3.08 -43.74
CA ILE A 80 28.17 -4.50 -43.92
C ILE A 80 27.40 -4.70 -45.24
N SER A 81 26.43 -3.83 -45.53
CA SER A 81 25.62 -3.91 -46.75
C SER A 81 26.45 -3.71 -48.02
N LEU A 82 27.40 -2.77 -48.03
CA LEU A 82 28.30 -2.54 -49.17
C LEU A 82 29.26 -3.71 -49.41
N PHE A 83 29.78 -4.32 -48.34
CA PHE A 83 30.62 -5.52 -48.46
C PHE A 83 29.83 -6.72 -49.00
N ILE A 84 28.60 -6.95 -48.51
CA ILE A 84 27.73 -8.02 -49.02
C ILE A 84 27.40 -7.78 -50.51
N ALA A 85 27.03 -6.56 -50.88
CA ALA A 85 26.75 -6.20 -52.27
C ALA A 85 27.96 -6.41 -53.19
N ALA A 86 29.17 -6.05 -52.73
CA ALA A 86 30.41 -6.28 -53.47
C ALA A 86 30.71 -7.77 -53.66
N ILE A 87 30.46 -8.61 -52.65
CA ILE A 87 30.64 -10.07 -52.74
C ILE A 87 29.66 -10.67 -53.75
N ILE A 88 28.39 -10.27 -53.69
CA ILE A 88 27.35 -10.73 -54.63
C ILE A 88 27.68 -10.27 -56.06
N SER A 89 28.05 -9.01 -56.27
CA SER A 89 28.40 -8.50 -57.60
C SER A 89 29.63 -9.19 -58.17
N ALA A 90 30.65 -9.46 -57.35
CA ALA A 90 31.82 -10.22 -57.77
C ALA A 90 31.43 -11.63 -58.25
N TYR A 91 30.59 -12.34 -57.49
CA TYR A 91 30.13 -13.68 -57.85
C TYR A 91 29.43 -13.72 -59.22
N TYR A 92 28.52 -12.79 -59.50
CA TYR A 92 27.84 -12.71 -60.80
C TYR A 92 28.74 -12.18 -61.93
N ALA A 93 29.68 -11.29 -61.64
CA ALA A 93 30.65 -10.79 -62.62
C ALA A 93 31.55 -11.91 -63.16
N PHE A 94 31.99 -12.82 -62.28
CA PHE A 94 32.80 -14.00 -62.66
C PHE A 94 32.00 -15.05 -63.43
N LYS A 95 30.67 -15.13 -63.22
CA LYS A 95 29.81 -16.13 -63.85
C LYS A 95 29.34 -15.74 -65.26
N ASP A 96 28.89 -14.50 -65.44
CA ASP A 96 28.19 -14.07 -66.67
C ASP A 96 29.01 -13.08 -67.53
N SER A 97 30.29 -12.85 -67.21
CA SER A 97 31.24 -11.98 -67.95
C SER A 97 30.73 -10.56 -68.23
N PHE A 98 29.94 -10.00 -67.31
CA PHE A 98 29.35 -8.68 -67.44
C PHE A 98 30.24 -7.61 -66.80
N TYR A 99 31.03 -6.90 -67.62
CA TYR A 99 32.03 -5.91 -67.18
C TYR A 99 31.47 -4.80 -66.27
N GLY A 100 30.16 -4.46 -66.36
CA GLY A 100 29.51 -3.47 -65.48
C GLY A 100 29.45 -3.88 -64.00
N LEU A 101 29.49 -5.17 -63.68
CA LEU A 101 29.45 -5.67 -62.30
C LEU A 101 30.79 -5.55 -61.56
N PHE A 102 31.92 -5.50 -62.28
CA PHE A 102 33.24 -5.22 -61.69
C PHE A 102 33.33 -3.80 -61.12
N ILE A 103 32.68 -2.83 -61.76
CA ILE A 103 32.62 -1.44 -61.29
C ILE A 103 31.90 -1.36 -59.93
N ILE A 104 30.78 -2.07 -59.77
CA ILE A 104 30.01 -2.12 -58.51
C ILE A 104 30.83 -2.77 -57.38
N THR A 105 31.62 -3.79 -57.70
CA THR A 105 32.50 -4.47 -56.75
C THR A 105 33.59 -3.52 -56.21
N ILE A 106 34.25 -2.77 -57.10
CA ILE A 106 35.26 -1.77 -56.75
C ILE A 106 34.63 -0.66 -55.89
N ILE A 107 33.47 -0.14 -56.30
CA ILE A 107 32.74 0.90 -55.55
C ILE A 107 32.35 0.41 -54.15
N GLY A 108 31.89 -0.83 -54.02
CA GLY A 108 31.52 -1.41 -52.73
C GLY A 108 32.70 -1.55 -51.76
N VAL A 109 33.86 -2.00 -52.24
CA VAL A 109 35.08 -2.15 -51.41
C VAL A 109 35.67 -0.78 -51.02
N PHE A 110 35.86 0.13 -51.98
CA PHE A 110 36.40 1.47 -51.69
C PHE A 110 35.41 2.32 -50.87
N GLY A 111 34.11 2.23 -51.14
CA GLY A 111 33.06 2.90 -50.36
C GLY A 111 32.98 2.37 -48.93
N GLY A 112 33.07 1.04 -48.74
CA GLY A 112 33.14 0.42 -47.41
C GLY A 112 34.38 0.86 -46.63
N ALA A 113 35.56 0.89 -47.26
CA ALA A 113 36.79 1.36 -46.65
C ALA A 113 36.72 2.85 -46.24
N ALA A 114 36.12 3.71 -47.08
CA ALA A 114 35.93 5.12 -46.76
C ALA A 114 35.01 5.34 -45.54
N LEU A 115 33.94 4.55 -45.42
CA LEU A 115 33.03 4.61 -44.27
C LEU A 115 33.68 4.11 -42.96
N ILE A 116 34.64 3.18 -43.02
CA ILE A 116 35.41 2.76 -41.84
C ILE A 116 36.20 3.95 -41.27
N PHE A 117 36.80 4.79 -42.12
CA PHE A 117 37.47 6.02 -41.67
C PHE A 117 36.52 7.01 -41.00
N ALA A 118 35.24 7.03 -41.39
CA ALA A 118 34.22 7.90 -40.78
C ALA A 118 33.80 7.48 -39.35
N ILE A 119 34.09 6.25 -38.91
CA ILE A 119 33.78 5.77 -37.55
C ILE A 119 34.66 6.46 -36.50
N LYS A 120 35.94 6.74 -36.80
CA LYS A 120 36.89 7.34 -35.86
C LYS A 120 36.46 8.73 -35.36
N PRO A 121 36.13 9.72 -36.22
CA PRO A 121 35.63 11.02 -35.76
C PRO A 121 34.28 10.92 -35.04
N LEU A 122 33.43 9.96 -35.43
CA LEU A 122 32.15 9.74 -34.77
C LEU A 122 32.29 9.18 -33.35
N ASN A 123 33.20 8.23 -33.14
CA ASN A 123 33.56 7.72 -31.82
C ASN A 123 34.13 8.82 -30.91
N LYS A 124 34.99 9.69 -31.46
CA LYS A 124 35.53 10.85 -30.73
C LYS A 124 34.39 11.79 -30.28
N LYS A 125 33.48 12.13 -31.20
CA LYS A 125 32.32 12.98 -30.90
C LYS A 125 31.38 12.37 -29.86
N ILE A 126 31.12 11.06 -29.92
CA ILE A 126 30.34 10.35 -28.89
C ILE A 126 31.02 10.45 -27.51
N LYS A 127 32.34 10.28 -27.45
CA LYS A 127 33.11 10.40 -26.19
C LYS A 127 33.07 11.82 -25.63
N GLU A 128 33.18 12.84 -26.48
CA GLU A 128 33.06 14.25 -26.07
C GLU A 128 31.67 14.57 -25.50
N ILE A 129 30.60 14.14 -26.20
CA ILE A 129 29.22 14.33 -25.74
C ILE A 129 28.97 13.60 -24.42
N GLN A 130 29.51 12.39 -24.25
CA GLN A 130 29.45 11.65 -22.98
C GLN A 130 30.15 12.41 -21.85
N GLY A 131 31.35 12.95 -22.09
CA GLY A 131 32.07 13.75 -21.11
C GLY A 131 31.30 15.01 -20.68
N VAL A 132 30.64 15.69 -21.62
CA VAL A 132 29.75 16.83 -21.32
C VAL A 132 28.55 16.39 -20.48
N LEU A 133 27.94 15.24 -20.80
CA LEU A 133 26.83 14.68 -20.05
C LEU A 133 27.24 14.36 -18.61
N ASP A 134 28.40 13.75 -18.42
CA ASP A 134 28.93 13.40 -17.09
C ASP A 134 29.19 14.65 -16.24
N ILE A 135 29.74 15.72 -16.84
CA ILE A 135 29.93 17.02 -16.16
C ILE A 135 28.59 17.64 -15.76
N LEU A 136 27.61 17.67 -16.67
CA LEU A 136 26.28 18.21 -16.39
C LEU A 136 25.55 17.40 -15.31
N ALA A 137 25.71 16.07 -15.32
CA ALA A 137 25.15 15.18 -14.31
C ALA A 137 25.77 15.42 -12.92
N ARG A 138 27.09 15.60 -12.85
CA ARG A 138 27.78 15.98 -11.59
C ARG A 138 27.30 17.33 -11.07
N GLN A 139 27.24 18.35 -11.92
CA GLN A 139 26.74 19.68 -11.53
C GLN A 139 25.29 19.62 -11.04
N LYS A 140 24.44 18.84 -11.70
CA LYS A 140 23.06 18.60 -11.23
C LYS A 140 23.05 17.95 -9.84
N LYS A 141 23.91 16.95 -9.61
CA LYS A 141 23.98 16.25 -8.32
C LYS A 141 24.38 17.20 -7.18
N GLU A 142 25.35 18.08 -7.41
CA GLU A 142 25.74 19.10 -6.43
C GLU A 142 24.60 20.08 -6.15
N LEU A 143 23.90 20.56 -7.18
CA LEU A 143 22.73 21.43 -6.99
C LEU A 143 21.60 20.74 -6.21
N ILE A 144 21.36 19.44 -6.45
CA ILE A 144 20.37 18.67 -5.69
C ILE A 144 20.79 18.56 -4.22
N LYS A 145 22.08 18.31 -3.95
CA LYS A 145 22.62 18.25 -2.59
C LYS A 145 22.46 19.60 -1.87
N GLU A 146 22.76 20.69 -2.56
CA GLU A 146 22.54 22.06 -2.06
C GLU A 146 21.07 22.30 -1.73
N ALA A 147 20.16 21.94 -2.65
CA ALA A 147 18.72 22.08 -2.44
C ALA A 147 18.20 21.25 -1.25
N TYR A 148 18.71 20.04 -1.05
CA TYR A 148 18.42 19.26 0.16
C TYR A 148 18.95 19.91 1.43
N GLY A 149 20.14 20.51 1.38
CA GLY A 149 20.70 21.28 2.49
C GLY A 149 19.83 22.48 2.86
N GLN A 150 19.33 23.22 1.87
CA GLN A 150 18.40 24.35 2.07
C GLN A 150 17.08 23.90 2.71
N MET A 151 16.57 22.72 2.34
CA MET A 151 15.30 22.17 2.84
C MET A 151 15.43 21.36 4.13
N GLN A 152 16.65 21.11 4.62
CA GLN A 152 16.90 20.15 5.71
C GLN A 152 16.07 20.45 6.96
N ALA A 153 16.01 21.71 7.39
CA ALA A 153 15.27 22.07 8.60
C ALA A 153 13.76 21.78 8.51
N LEU A 154 13.16 21.94 7.33
CA LEU A 154 11.75 21.60 7.08
C LEU A 154 11.56 20.09 6.94
N ASN A 155 12.47 19.41 6.24
CA ASN A 155 12.45 17.96 6.10
C ASN A 155 12.57 17.24 7.44
N ASP A 156 13.39 17.77 8.35
CA ASP A 156 13.55 17.26 9.72
C ASP A 156 12.34 17.60 10.62
N ALA A 157 11.47 18.54 10.22
CA ALA A 157 10.33 18.98 11.02
C ALA A 157 9.08 18.12 10.82
N TYR A 158 9.00 17.30 9.77
CA TYR A 158 7.91 16.35 9.59
C TYR A 158 7.90 15.30 10.70
N ASP A 159 6.70 14.96 11.17
CA ASP A 159 6.50 14.00 12.26
C ASP A 159 5.26 13.15 11.98
N TRP A 160 5.15 12.04 12.70
CA TRP A 160 4.06 11.09 12.54
C TRP A 160 2.72 11.70 12.98
N GLY A 161 1.64 11.27 12.32
CA GLY A 161 0.27 11.63 12.70
C GLY A 161 -0.10 13.09 12.43
N MET A 162 0.67 13.84 11.66
CA MET A 162 0.32 15.22 11.27
C MET A 162 -1.09 15.33 10.63
N PRO A 163 -1.49 14.47 9.67
CA PRO A 163 -2.85 14.49 9.14
C PRO A 163 -3.93 14.22 10.21
N SER A 164 -3.67 13.31 11.14
CA SER A 164 -4.56 13.01 12.27
C SER A 164 -4.76 14.21 13.21
N LYS A 165 -3.71 15.00 13.43
CA LYS A 165 -3.78 16.25 14.19
C LYS A 165 -4.65 17.28 13.48
N ILE A 166 -4.41 17.51 12.19
CA ILE A 166 -5.22 18.41 11.35
C ILE A 166 -6.70 17.97 11.36
N LEU A 167 -6.96 16.65 11.34
CA LEU A 167 -8.31 16.10 11.39
C LEU A 167 -9.02 16.47 12.70
N THR A 168 -8.35 16.24 13.83
CA THR A 168 -8.89 16.53 15.16
C THR A 168 -9.16 18.02 15.33
N GLU A 169 -8.30 18.89 14.79
CA GLU A 169 -8.52 20.34 14.76
C GLU A 169 -9.72 20.73 13.88
N THR A 170 -9.91 20.06 12.75
CA THR A 170 -10.99 20.35 11.79
C THR A 170 -12.36 19.90 12.31
N THR A 171 -12.42 18.75 12.98
CA THR A 171 -13.67 18.20 13.52
C THR A 171 -13.42 17.61 14.91
N PRO A 172 -13.51 18.44 15.98
CA PRO A 172 -13.23 18.01 17.36
C PRO A 172 -14.10 16.87 17.89
N LEU A 173 -15.21 16.56 17.19
CA LEU A 173 -16.06 15.40 17.48
C LEU A 173 -15.38 14.07 17.14
N ILE A 174 -14.38 14.09 16.26
CA ILE A 174 -13.52 12.95 15.91
C ILE A 174 -12.14 13.23 16.48
N LYS A 175 -11.79 12.56 17.58
CA LYS A 175 -10.47 12.68 18.21
C LYS A 175 -9.59 11.53 17.75
N MET A 176 -8.40 11.84 17.25
CA MET A 176 -7.40 10.84 16.89
C MET A 176 -6.42 10.65 18.03
N ASP A 177 -6.13 9.41 18.41
CA ASP A 177 -5.08 9.14 19.39
C ASP A 177 -3.70 9.18 18.72
N GLN A 178 -2.66 9.35 19.53
CA GLN A 178 -1.29 9.27 19.04
C GLN A 178 -0.93 7.84 18.59
N TYR A 179 -1.30 6.86 19.38
CA TYR A 179 -1.15 5.42 19.12
C TYR A 179 -2.27 4.66 19.84
N PHE A 180 -2.45 3.39 19.50
CA PHE A 180 -3.45 2.53 20.11
C PHE A 180 -2.96 1.99 21.46
N ASP A 181 -3.32 2.72 22.52
CA ASP A 181 -2.90 2.43 23.88
C ASP A 181 -3.63 1.23 24.51
N GLN A 182 -2.99 0.65 25.52
CA GLN A 182 -3.45 -0.55 26.20
C GLN A 182 -4.74 -0.32 27.00
N ASN A 183 -5.01 0.90 27.48
CA ASN A 183 -6.25 1.21 28.19
C ASN A 183 -7.45 1.19 27.23
N LYS A 184 -7.29 1.77 26.03
CA LYS A 184 -8.31 1.76 24.99
C LYS A 184 -8.55 0.35 24.46
N PHE A 185 -7.50 -0.45 24.29
CA PHE A 185 -7.65 -1.88 23.97
C PHE A 185 -8.44 -2.63 25.04
N TYR A 186 -8.06 -2.48 26.31
CA TYR A 186 -8.75 -3.11 27.43
C TYR A 186 -10.24 -2.71 27.49
N TYR A 187 -10.53 -1.43 27.26
CA TYR A 187 -11.91 -0.92 27.20
C TYR A 187 -12.67 -1.56 26.03
N LEU A 188 -12.09 -1.59 24.82
CA LEU A 188 -12.71 -2.23 23.65
C LEU A 188 -12.96 -3.73 23.86
N LYS A 189 -12.00 -4.43 24.47
CA LYS A 189 -12.05 -5.86 24.74
C LYS A 189 -13.12 -6.22 25.75
N ASN A 190 -13.12 -5.58 26.92
CA ASN A 190 -14.00 -5.99 28.00
C ASN A 190 -15.42 -5.46 27.85
N LYS A 191 -15.59 -4.27 27.27
CA LYS A 191 -16.92 -3.68 27.10
C LYS A 191 -17.63 -4.22 25.88
N TYR A 192 -16.99 -4.10 24.70
CA TYR A 192 -17.63 -4.42 23.42
C TYR A 192 -17.27 -5.81 22.90
N GLY A 193 -16.36 -6.54 23.57
CA GLY A 193 -15.94 -7.88 23.14
C GLY A 193 -14.91 -7.88 22.00
N PHE A 194 -14.16 -6.80 21.81
CA PHE A 194 -13.10 -6.75 20.79
C PHE A 194 -12.01 -7.78 21.10
N LYS A 195 -11.58 -8.53 20.10
CA LYS A 195 -10.62 -9.61 20.29
C LYS A 195 -9.22 -9.18 19.88
N GLU A 196 -8.25 -9.82 20.49
CA GLU A 196 -6.88 -9.78 20.02
C GLU A 196 -6.76 -10.53 18.70
N ASN A 197 -5.81 -10.12 17.86
CA ASN A 197 -5.45 -10.90 16.70
C ASN A 197 -4.55 -12.05 17.18
N ASP A 198 -5.09 -13.26 17.32
CA ASP A 198 -4.34 -14.46 17.75
C ASP A 198 -3.94 -15.36 16.55
N GLU A 199 -4.27 -14.95 15.33
CA GLU A 199 -4.07 -15.77 14.13
C GLU A 199 -2.63 -15.65 13.61
N ASN A 200 -1.90 -16.77 13.59
CA ASN A 200 -0.48 -16.82 13.16
C ASN A 200 -0.25 -16.44 11.69
N ASN A 201 -1.30 -16.40 10.88
CA ASN A 201 -1.25 -16.02 9.48
C ASN A 201 -1.67 -14.56 9.23
N ILE A 202 -1.91 -13.78 10.29
CA ILE A 202 -2.30 -12.37 10.22
C ILE A 202 -1.36 -11.52 11.10
N SER A 203 -0.73 -10.51 10.50
CA SER A 203 0.11 -9.53 11.19
C SER A 203 -0.44 -8.13 11.01
N THR A 204 -0.56 -7.34 12.08
CA THR A 204 -0.96 -5.94 11.99
C THR A 204 0.21 -5.08 11.52
N VAL A 205 0.05 -4.43 10.37
CA VAL A 205 1.11 -3.59 9.74
C VAL A 205 0.85 -2.09 9.89
N PHE A 206 -0.40 -1.70 10.19
CA PHE A 206 -0.75 -0.34 10.59
C PHE A 206 -1.94 -0.38 11.54
N VAL A 207 -1.91 0.47 12.55
CA VAL A 207 -3.04 0.70 13.45
C VAL A 207 -3.16 2.18 13.78
N GLN A 208 -4.40 2.64 13.88
CA GLN A 208 -4.76 3.99 14.31
C GLN A 208 -6.06 3.94 15.10
N SER A 209 -6.05 4.42 16.33
CA SER A 209 -7.25 4.52 17.14
C SER A 209 -7.73 5.97 17.29
N GLY A 210 -8.96 6.11 17.75
CA GLY A 210 -9.52 7.40 18.09
C GLY A 210 -10.86 7.26 18.80
N SER A 211 -11.65 8.33 18.78
CA SER A 211 -13.04 8.31 19.25
C SER A 211 -13.94 9.24 18.44
N ILE A 212 -15.21 8.85 18.30
CA ILE A 212 -16.28 9.67 17.73
C ILE A 212 -17.27 9.96 18.85
N VAL A 213 -17.31 11.20 19.31
CA VAL A 213 -18.14 11.64 20.45
C VAL A 213 -17.93 10.71 21.68
N GLY A 214 -16.66 10.41 21.97
CA GLY A 214 -16.25 9.54 23.08
C GLY A 214 -16.28 8.03 22.79
N ASN A 215 -17.00 7.57 21.76
CA ASN A 215 -17.03 6.15 21.40
C ASN A 215 -15.75 5.73 20.65
N PRO A 216 -15.09 4.63 21.05
CA PRO A 216 -13.80 4.24 20.47
C PRO A 216 -13.94 3.65 19.06
N PHE A 217 -12.96 3.94 18.21
CA PHE A 217 -12.73 3.21 16.97
C PHE A 217 -11.25 2.84 16.81
N ILE A 218 -11.02 1.85 15.94
CA ILE A 218 -9.69 1.43 15.47
C ILE A 218 -9.78 1.31 13.95
N VAL A 219 -8.78 1.82 13.23
CA VAL A 219 -8.48 1.42 11.86
C VAL A 219 -7.24 0.55 11.92
N GLU A 220 -7.36 -0.69 11.47
CA GLU A 220 -6.24 -1.62 11.37
C GLU A 220 -6.04 -2.05 9.91
N ARG A 221 -4.78 -2.17 9.51
CA ARG A 221 -4.38 -2.81 8.26
C ARG A 221 -3.59 -4.05 8.62
N ASN A 222 -4.09 -5.18 8.17
CA ASN A 222 -3.53 -6.49 8.43
C ASN A 222 -2.90 -7.05 7.16
N TYR A 223 -1.70 -7.60 7.29
CA TYR A 223 -1.04 -8.41 6.27
C TYR A 223 -1.38 -9.88 6.52
N VAL A 224 -2.06 -10.48 5.56
CA VAL A 224 -2.63 -11.82 5.67
C VAL A 224 -1.88 -12.76 4.74
N SER A 225 -1.54 -13.95 5.25
CA SER A 225 -1.11 -15.11 4.47
C SER A 225 -2.22 -16.15 4.47
N GLN A 226 -2.53 -16.74 3.32
CA GLN A 226 -3.45 -17.87 3.25
C GLN A 226 -3.00 -18.86 2.18
N MET A 227 -3.29 -20.14 2.39
CA MET A 227 -3.08 -21.17 1.38
C MET A 227 -4.30 -21.23 0.45
N VAL A 228 -4.08 -21.01 -0.84
CA VAL A 228 -5.12 -21.08 -1.88
C VAL A 228 -4.80 -22.16 -2.91
N ASP A 229 -5.83 -22.72 -3.53
CA ASP A 229 -5.67 -23.60 -4.67
C ASP A 229 -5.20 -22.81 -5.90
N HIS A 230 -3.92 -22.97 -6.27
CA HIS A 230 -3.32 -22.30 -7.42
C HIS A 230 -3.22 -23.24 -8.64
N VAL A 231 -3.63 -22.73 -9.80
CA VAL A 231 -3.58 -23.48 -11.07
C VAL A 231 -2.26 -23.20 -11.79
N TYR A 232 -1.32 -24.13 -11.71
CA TYR A 232 -0.06 -24.08 -12.44
C TYR A 232 -0.26 -24.53 -13.88
N ARG A 233 0.44 -23.88 -14.82
CA ARG A 233 0.32 -24.14 -16.27
C ARG A 233 1.66 -24.55 -16.87
N GLY A 234 1.64 -25.64 -17.64
CA GLY A 234 2.77 -26.15 -18.40
C GLY A 234 2.47 -26.19 -19.89
N GLU A 235 3.52 -26.11 -20.69
CA GLU A 235 3.44 -26.15 -22.15
C GLU A 235 4.48 -27.10 -22.73
N LEU A 236 4.11 -27.78 -23.82
CA LEU A 236 5.01 -28.63 -24.60
C LEU A 236 4.78 -28.39 -26.09
N VAL A 237 5.83 -28.00 -26.82
CA VAL A 237 5.76 -27.85 -28.28
C VAL A 237 6.10 -29.18 -28.93
N ILE A 238 5.19 -29.69 -29.75
CA ILE A 238 5.37 -30.90 -30.55
C ILE A 238 5.43 -30.54 -32.04
N THR A 239 6.22 -31.28 -32.81
CA THR A 239 6.32 -31.12 -34.26
C THR A 239 6.20 -32.47 -34.95
N TRP A 240 5.46 -32.51 -36.06
CA TRP A 240 5.31 -33.73 -36.86
C TRP A 240 5.14 -33.39 -38.33
N THR A 241 5.45 -34.32 -39.22
CA THR A 241 5.33 -34.13 -40.66
C THR A 241 4.21 -34.98 -41.25
N THR A 242 3.38 -34.40 -42.11
CA THR A 242 2.42 -35.16 -42.94
C THR A 242 2.76 -35.04 -44.42
N VAL A 243 2.44 -36.06 -45.20
CA VAL A 243 2.57 -36.04 -46.66
C VAL A 243 1.21 -35.70 -47.26
N VAL A 244 1.13 -34.65 -48.07
CA VAL A 244 -0.11 -34.19 -48.72
C VAL A 244 0.06 -34.28 -50.24
N GLY A 245 -0.98 -34.73 -50.95
CA GLY A 245 -1.00 -34.89 -52.40
C GLY A 245 -1.02 -36.35 -52.88
N SER A 246 -1.20 -36.57 -54.19
CA SER A 246 -1.22 -37.90 -54.84
C SER A 246 -0.31 -37.91 -56.07
N GLY A 247 0.38 -39.02 -56.33
CA GLY A 247 1.27 -39.16 -57.50
C GLY A 247 2.55 -38.32 -57.42
N LYS A 248 2.82 -37.51 -58.47
CA LYS A 248 4.03 -36.68 -58.59
C LYS A 248 3.98 -35.37 -57.75
N ASP A 249 2.81 -34.99 -57.23
CA ASP A 249 2.60 -33.74 -56.47
C ASP A 249 2.68 -33.92 -54.94
N ARG A 250 3.41 -34.93 -54.47
CA ARG A 250 3.58 -35.19 -53.03
C ARG A 250 4.49 -34.12 -52.42
N ARG A 251 3.99 -33.44 -51.38
CA ARG A 251 4.76 -32.50 -50.56
C ARG A 251 4.76 -32.91 -49.10
N VAL A 252 5.90 -32.80 -48.44
CA VAL A 252 6.04 -32.96 -46.99
C VAL A 252 5.69 -31.63 -46.34
N VAL A 253 4.73 -31.65 -45.42
CA VAL A 253 4.31 -30.48 -44.64
C VAL A 253 4.68 -30.72 -43.18
N THR A 254 5.43 -29.80 -42.59
CA THR A 254 5.75 -29.81 -41.16
C THR A 254 4.68 -29.05 -40.38
N HIS A 255 4.13 -29.68 -39.36
CA HIS A 255 3.20 -29.10 -38.39
C HIS A 255 3.91 -28.84 -37.06
N SER A 256 3.42 -27.87 -36.32
CA SER A 256 3.84 -27.55 -34.96
C SER A 256 2.61 -27.24 -34.12
N GLN A 257 2.54 -27.79 -32.90
CA GLN A 257 1.46 -27.53 -31.96
C GLN A 257 2.02 -27.35 -30.55
N THR A 258 1.48 -26.37 -29.82
CA THR A 258 1.73 -26.22 -28.38
C THR A 258 0.62 -26.90 -27.59
N LEU A 259 0.95 -27.95 -26.86
CA LEU A 259 0.07 -28.60 -25.89
C LEU A 259 0.13 -27.85 -24.56
N VAL A 260 -1.03 -27.68 -23.93
CA VAL A 260 -1.17 -26.95 -22.66
C VAL A 260 -1.79 -27.88 -21.62
N ALA A 261 -1.17 -27.97 -20.45
CA ALA A 261 -1.69 -28.72 -19.32
C ALA A 261 -1.66 -27.87 -18.04
N THR A 262 -2.49 -28.25 -17.07
CA THR A 262 -2.56 -27.58 -15.78
C THR A 262 -2.59 -28.58 -14.63
N VAL A 263 -2.11 -28.15 -13.46
CA VAL A 263 -2.26 -28.88 -12.18
C VAL A 263 -2.65 -27.88 -11.11
N THR A 264 -3.60 -28.25 -10.25
CA THR A 264 -4.01 -27.43 -9.09
C THR A 264 -3.25 -27.89 -7.86
N LYS A 265 -2.52 -26.98 -7.21
CA LYS A 265 -1.74 -27.25 -5.99
C LYS A 265 -1.86 -26.07 -5.01
N PRO A 266 -1.81 -26.31 -3.69
CA PRO A 266 -1.83 -25.24 -2.70
C PRO A 266 -0.64 -24.29 -2.88
N ALA A 267 -0.89 -22.98 -2.80
CA ALA A 267 0.14 -21.94 -2.82
C ALA A 267 -0.16 -20.87 -1.77
N ALA A 268 0.89 -20.33 -1.15
CA ALA A 268 0.74 -19.23 -0.20
C ALA A 268 0.51 -17.91 -0.95
N GLU A 269 -0.67 -17.32 -0.76
CA GLU A 269 -1.04 -15.99 -1.23
C GLU A 269 -0.96 -15.00 -0.08
N HIS A 270 -0.48 -13.78 -0.37
CA HIS A 270 -0.38 -12.72 0.62
C HIS A 270 -1.06 -11.46 0.12
N PHE A 271 -1.80 -10.79 1.00
CA PHE A 271 -2.51 -9.55 0.67
C PHE A 271 -2.70 -8.70 1.93
N TYR A 272 -3.11 -7.45 1.72
CA TYR A 272 -3.45 -6.55 2.81
C TYR A 272 -4.96 -6.41 2.91
N GLU A 273 -5.47 -6.30 4.13
CA GLU A 273 -6.85 -5.93 4.39
C GLU A 273 -6.92 -4.79 5.40
N THR A 274 -7.66 -3.75 5.06
CA THR A 274 -7.94 -2.63 5.96
C THR A 274 -9.36 -2.73 6.50
N TRP A 275 -9.50 -2.61 7.83
CA TRP A 275 -10.77 -2.62 8.56
C TRP A 275 -10.86 -1.42 9.49
N LEU A 276 -12.05 -0.80 9.53
CA LEU A 276 -12.44 0.12 10.60
C LEU A 276 -13.38 -0.64 11.55
N VAL A 277 -13.03 -0.66 12.83
CA VAL A 277 -13.79 -1.24 13.92
C VAL A 277 -14.29 -0.13 14.84
N TYR A 278 -15.58 -0.13 15.17
CA TYR A 278 -16.20 0.89 16.01
C TYR A 278 -17.09 0.25 17.08
N GLY A 279 -16.81 0.58 18.35
CA GLY A 279 -17.58 0.11 19.50
C GLY A 279 -18.67 1.09 19.89
N ASN A 280 -19.93 0.62 19.97
CA ASN A 280 -21.07 1.42 20.39
C ASN A 280 -22.20 0.54 20.94
N GLU A 281 -22.80 0.96 22.06
CA GLU A 281 -23.85 0.21 22.78
C GLU A 281 -25.23 0.26 22.09
N ALA A 282 -25.42 1.11 21.07
CA ALA A 282 -26.69 1.19 20.38
C ALA A 282 -26.99 -0.12 19.63
N ALA A 283 -28.21 -0.64 19.85
CA ALA A 283 -28.66 -1.92 19.31
C ALA A 283 -27.69 -3.08 19.66
N PRO A 284 -27.54 -3.41 20.96
CA PRO A 284 -26.50 -4.33 21.44
C PRO A 284 -26.78 -5.80 21.10
N ASN A 285 -28.03 -6.17 20.80
CA ASN A 285 -28.39 -7.54 20.45
C ASN A 285 -28.49 -7.75 18.94
N LEU A 286 -28.28 -6.71 18.15
CA LEU A 286 -28.36 -6.74 16.70
C LEU A 286 -27.04 -7.19 16.06
N SER A 287 -27.14 -8.17 15.19
CA SER A 287 -26.10 -8.54 14.23
C SER A 287 -26.65 -8.54 12.82
N PHE A 288 -25.89 -8.02 11.86
CA PHE A 288 -26.21 -8.10 10.43
C PHE A 288 -24.94 -7.94 9.60
N SER A 289 -25.01 -8.29 8.32
CA SER A 289 -23.96 -7.92 7.36
C SER A 289 -24.57 -7.40 6.07
N ARG A 290 -23.89 -6.43 5.45
CA ARG A 290 -24.17 -5.97 4.09
C ARG A 290 -22.91 -5.98 3.23
N ALA A 291 -23.15 -6.16 1.93
CA ALA A 291 -22.17 -5.98 0.87
C ALA A 291 -22.65 -4.86 -0.05
N PRO A 292 -21.74 -4.16 -0.75
CA PRO A 292 -22.12 -3.07 -1.65
C PRO A 292 -23.01 -3.60 -2.79
N SER A 293 -24.19 -3.00 -2.92
CA SER A 293 -25.13 -3.22 -4.03
C SER A 293 -24.67 -2.59 -5.34
N LYS A 294 -23.67 -1.68 -5.28
CA LYS A 294 -23.18 -0.83 -6.37
C LYS A 294 -24.24 0.15 -6.87
N ALA A 295 -25.06 0.67 -5.96
CA ALA A 295 -26.13 1.63 -6.25
C ALA A 295 -25.64 2.89 -6.98
N ASN A 296 -24.43 3.36 -6.66
CA ASN A 296 -23.75 4.47 -7.33
C ASN A 296 -23.56 4.29 -8.85
N SER A 297 -23.60 3.04 -9.33
CA SER A 297 -23.45 2.66 -10.73
C SER A 297 -24.78 2.59 -11.48
N MET A 298 -25.90 2.69 -10.77
CA MET A 298 -27.26 2.51 -11.30
C MET A 298 -27.95 3.85 -11.53
N ASN A 299 -28.80 3.92 -12.55
CA ASN A 299 -29.76 5.01 -12.71
C ASN A 299 -31.06 4.75 -11.93
N GLU A 300 -31.93 5.76 -11.81
CA GLU A 300 -33.16 5.64 -11.02
C GLU A 300 -34.09 4.52 -11.50
N LYS A 301 -34.16 4.25 -12.81
CA LYS A 301 -34.99 3.16 -13.35
C LYS A 301 -34.42 1.80 -12.94
N GLN A 302 -33.11 1.64 -12.97
CA GLN A 302 -32.42 0.43 -12.53
C GLN A 302 -32.58 0.21 -11.03
N ILE A 303 -32.49 1.27 -10.21
CA ILE A 303 -32.72 1.20 -8.76
C ILE A 303 -34.16 0.75 -8.46
N LYS A 304 -35.16 1.35 -9.12
CA LYS A 304 -36.58 0.95 -8.95
C LYS A 304 -36.80 -0.52 -9.31
N LYS A 305 -36.22 -0.97 -10.43
CA LYS A 305 -36.31 -2.37 -10.85
C LYS A 305 -35.63 -3.30 -9.85
N PHE A 306 -34.41 -2.95 -9.41
CA PHE A 306 -33.66 -3.71 -8.41
C PHE A 306 -34.44 -3.87 -7.11
N ALA A 307 -35.03 -2.77 -6.61
CA ALA A 307 -35.86 -2.79 -5.41
C ALA A 307 -37.09 -3.69 -5.56
N ALA A 308 -37.80 -3.61 -6.69
CA ALA A 308 -38.97 -4.46 -6.95
C ALA A 308 -38.62 -5.96 -7.08
N ASP A 309 -37.52 -6.27 -7.77
CA ASP A 309 -37.03 -7.65 -7.91
C ASP A 309 -36.60 -8.23 -6.56
N PHE A 310 -35.93 -7.41 -5.74
CA PHE A 310 -35.53 -7.75 -4.38
C PHE A 310 -36.73 -7.97 -3.45
N GLU A 311 -37.73 -7.10 -3.51
CA GLU A 311 -38.96 -7.19 -2.71
C GLU A 311 -39.70 -8.51 -2.95
N ARG A 312 -39.84 -8.90 -4.22
CA ARG A 312 -40.41 -10.21 -4.59
C ARG A 312 -39.55 -11.37 -4.09
N ASP A 313 -38.22 -11.24 -4.09
CA ASP A 313 -37.32 -12.27 -3.55
C ASP A 313 -37.44 -12.41 -2.03
N LEU A 314 -37.50 -11.28 -1.33
CA LEU A 314 -37.67 -11.22 0.13
C LEU A 314 -39.00 -11.82 0.56
N GLU A 315 -40.10 -11.51 -0.14
CA GLU A 315 -41.42 -12.09 0.14
C GLU A 315 -41.43 -13.61 -0.03
N ARG A 316 -40.80 -14.13 -1.10
CA ARG A 316 -40.62 -15.58 -1.28
C ARG A 316 -39.81 -16.20 -0.14
N LYS A 317 -38.76 -15.54 0.33
CA LYS A 317 -37.95 -16.01 1.46
C LYS A 317 -38.76 -16.05 2.75
N ILE A 318 -39.50 -14.99 3.07
CA ILE A 318 -40.36 -14.92 4.27
C ILE A 318 -41.42 -16.02 4.25
N GLN A 319 -42.00 -16.32 3.08
CA GLN A 319 -43.00 -17.39 2.92
C GLN A 319 -42.42 -18.81 3.03
N SER A 320 -41.09 -18.98 2.87
CA SER A 320 -40.43 -20.29 2.97
C SER A 320 -40.18 -20.72 4.43
N SER A 321 -40.49 -21.98 4.77
CA SER A 321 -40.51 -22.51 6.13
C SER A 321 -39.17 -22.46 6.89
N SER A 322 -38.02 -22.47 6.20
CA SER A 322 -36.69 -22.30 6.81
C SER A 322 -36.46 -20.90 7.40
N TYR A 323 -37.09 -19.87 6.83
CA TYR A 323 -37.06 -18.51 7.37
C TYR A 323 -38.13 -18.28 8.43
N GLY A 324 -39.16 -19.13 8.52
CA GLY A 324 -40.26 -19.01 9.48
C GLY A 324 -39.87 -19.09 10.97
N LYS A 325 -38.63 -19.47 11.29
CA LYS A 325 -38.07 -19.38 12.66
C LYS A 325 -37.40 -18.03 12.97
N ARG A 326 -37.07 -17.23 11.96
CA ARG A 326 -36.54 -15.86 12.09
C ARG A 326 -37.67 -14.87 11.81
N HIS A 327 -37.99 -14.01 12.77
CA HIS A 327 -39.00 -12.95 12.61
C HIS A 327 -38.47 -11.79 11.74
N LEU A 328 -38.16 -12.05 10.47
CA LEU A 328 -37.77 -11.02 9.51
C LEU A 328 -39.00 -10.26 9.04
N THR A 329 -39.10 -8.98 9.38
CA THR A 329 -40.21 -8.12 8.93
C THR A 329 -39.69 -7.11 7.93
N LYS A 330 -40.43 -6.89 6.84
CA LYS A 330 -40.08 -5.92 5.80
C LYS A 330 -40.11 -4.49 6.33
N MET A 331 -39.12 -3.67 6.02
CA MET A 331 -39.15 -2.23 6.34
C MET A 331 -40.12 -1.47 5.43
N SER A 332 -40.61 -0.32 5.89
CA SER A 332 -41.51 0.53 5.09
C SER A 332 -40.83 1.16 3.86
N ASN A 333 -39.52 1.38 3.93
CA ASN A 333 -38.71 1.89 2.83
C ASN A 333 -38.09 0.75 2.04
N SER A 334 -38.74 0.34 0.95
CA SER A 334 -38.27 -0.77 0.10
C SER A 334 -36.97 -0.46 -0.64
N GLU A 335 -36.70 0.80 -0.98
CA GLU A 335 -35.44 1.20 -1.62
C GLU A 335 -34.25 0.99 -0.68
N PHE A 336 -34.38 1.44 0.59
CA PHE A 336 -33.35 1.19 1.60
C PHE A 336 -33.17 -0.31 1.87
N GLU A 337 -34.27 -1.05 2.08
CA GLU A 337 -34.24 -2.49 2.35
C GLU A 337 -33.48 -3.25 1.25
N ALA A 338 -33.73 -2.88 -0.01
CA ALA A 338 -33.10 -3.51 -1.16
C ALA A 338 -31.63 -3.13 -1.32
N LEU A 339 -31.29 -1.83 -1.26
CA LEU A 339 -29.91 -1.38 -1.49
C LEU A 339 -28.98 -1.71 -0.32
N PHE A 340 -29.47 -1.64 0.92
CA PHE A 340 -28.69 -1.99 2.09
C PHE A 340 -28.58 -3.52 2.28
N ASN A 341 -29.61 -4.28 1.89
CA ASN A 341 -29.61 -5.74 1.80
C ASN A 341 -29.10 -6.49 3.05
N ALA A 342 -29.52 -6.06 4.24
CA ALA A 342 -29.20 -6.74 5.50
C ALA A 342 -30.26 -7.80 5.86
N THR A 343 -30.45 -8.79 4.98
CA THR A 343 -31.49 -9.85 5.15
C THR A 343 -31.09 -10.95 6.13
N ASN A 344 -29.84 -10.97 6.58
CA ASN A 344 -29.32 -11.90 7.58
C ASN A 344 -29.40 -11.36 9.01
N ARG A 345 -30.07 -10.21 9.23
CA ARG A 345 -30.25 -9.61 10.55
C ARG A 345 -30.96 -10.55 11.52
N ASP A 346 -30.57 -10.51 12.79
CA ASP A 346 -31.11 -11.39 13.85
C ASP A 346 -32.10 -10.69 14.80
N ASN A 347 -32.14 -9.35 14.85
CA ASN A 347 -33.06 -8.55 15.67
C ASN A 347 -33.73 -7.41 14.88
N ASP A 348 -34.96 -7.65 14.41
CA ASP A 348 -35.69 -6.70 13.56
C ASP A 348 -36.08 -5.39 14.28
N VAL A 349 -36.32 -5.46 15.60
CA VAL A 349 -36.71 -4.31 16.43
C VAL A 349 -35.54 -3.34 16.56
N GLU A 350 -34.38 -3.87 16.96
CA GLU A 350 -33.16 -3.07 17.09
C GLU A 350 -32.64 -2.57 15.73
N PHE A 351 -32.83 -3.35 14.65
CA PHE A 351 -32.50 -2.89 13.29
C PHE A 351 -33.30 -1.64 12.91
N ARG A 352 -34.60 -1.59 13.22
CA ARG A 352 -35.47 -0.42 12.98
C ARG A 352 -35.14 0.75 13.88
N LEU A 353 -34.75 0.48 15.13
CA LEU A 353 -34.28 1.50 16.07
C LEU A 353 -33.02 2.19 15.53
N LEU A 354 -32.08 1.40 15.00
CA LEU A 354 -30.82 1.88 14.46
C LEU A 354 -31.03 2.66 13.15
N PHE A 355 -31.80 2.10 12.21
CA PHE A 355 -32.08 2.71 10.91
C PHE A 355 -33.37 3.53 10.92
N THR A 356 -33.34 4.64 11.66
CA THR A 356 -34.41 5.66 11.64
C THR A 356 -34.62 6.24 10.23
N PRO A 357 -35.73 6.95 9.95
CA PRO A 357 -35.95 7.55 8.63
C PRO A 357 -34.80 8.46 8.17
N LEU A 358 -34.16 9.20 9.09
CA LEU A 358 -32.99 10.01 8.79
C LEU A 358 -31.78 9.12 8.43
N ALA A 359 -31.52 8.06 9.21
CA ALA A 359 -30.43 7.14 8.94
C ALA A 359 -30.57 6.45 7.57
N GLN A 360 -31.77 6.01 7.23
CA GLN A 360 -32.06 5.41 5.92
C GLN A 360 -31.80 6.40 4.78
N LYS A 361 -32.23 7.65 4.94
CA LYS A 361 -32.00 8.71 3.95
C LYS A 361 -30.50 8.96 3.76
N ASN A 362 -29.75 9.12 4.85
CA ASN A 362 -28.30 9.34 4.80
C ASN A 362 -27.57 8.18 4.13
N MET A 363 -27.92 6.95 4.50
CA MET A 363 -27.32 5.74 3.95
C MET A 363 -27.62 5.61 2.45
N LEU A 364 -28.85 5.91 2.02
CA LEU A 364 -29.22 5.97 0.61
C LEU A 364 -28.44 7.06 -0.15
N GLU A 365 -28.28 8.24 0.44
CA GLU A 365 -27.48 9.34 -0.14
C GLU A 365 -26.01 8.93 -0.32
N LEU A 366 -25.42 8.29 0.69
CA LEU A 366 -24.06 7.75 0.65
C LEU A 366 -23.91 6.69 -0.45
N MET A 367 -24.78 5.68 -0.47
CA MET A 367 -24.71 4.58 -1.44
C MET A 367 -24.94 5.03 -2.89
N LYS A 368 -25.83 6.01 -3.09
CA LYS A 368 -26.15 6.53 -4.44
C LYS A 368 -25.17 7.60 -4.91
N SER A 369 -24.37 8.17 -4.01
CA SER A 369 -23.38 9.17 -4.38
C SER A 369 -22.34 8.58 -5.34
N LYS A 370 -21.98 9.35 -6.37
CA LYS A 370 -20.91 8.96 -7.31
C LYS A 370 -19.52 9.38 -6.84
N LYS A 371 -19.44 10.36 -5.94
CA LYS A 371 -18.18 10.93 -5.44
C LYS A 371 -18.24 11.07 -3.92
N PRO A 372 -17.13 10.88 -3.21
CA PRO A 372 -15.85 10.39 -3.71
C PRO A 372 -15.87 8.89 -4.06
N TYR A 373 -16.60 8.05 -3.31
CA TYR A 373 -16.55 6.58 -3.47
C TYR A 373 -17.92 5.90 -3.66
N GLY A 374 -18.98 6.40 -3.01
CA GLY A 374 -20.33 5.86 -3.15
C GLY A 374 -20.55 4.55 -2.38
N ASP A 375 -21.27 3.60 -2.97
CA ASP A 375 -21.51 2.27 -2.39
C ASP A 375 -20.34 1.30 -2.64
N ASP A 376 -19.24 1.48 -1.93
CA ASP A 376 -18.03 0.64 -2.07
C ASP A 376 -17.61 -0.09 -0.77
N PHE A 377 -18.48 -0.10 0.23
CA PHE A 377 -18.17 -0.61 1.56
C PHE A 377 -19.03 -1.81 1.98
N TYR A 378 -18.39 -2.72 2.69
CA TYR A 378 -19.01 -3.75 3.51
C TYR A 378 -19.25 -3.18 4.90
N PHE A 379 -20.36 -3.58 5.52
CA PHE A 379 -20.67 -3.20 6.89
C PHE A 379 -21.26 -4.42 7.60
N THR A 380 -20.52 -4.92 8.58
CA THR A 380 -20.96 -5.98 9.48
C THR A 380 -21.11 -5.39 10.88
N LYS A 381 -22.28 -5.56 11.48
CA LYS A 381 -22.49 -5.32 12.91
C LYS A 381 -22.55 -6.68 13.59
N THR A 382 -21.78 -6.83 14.66
CA THR A 382 -21.78 -8.00 15.54
C THR A 382 -22.03 -7.47 16.94
N ARG A 383 -23.30 -7.44 17.37
CA ARG A 383 -23.70 -6.80 18.63
C ARG A 383 -23.21 -5.35 18.67
N GLU A 384 -22.41 -4.98 19.66
CA GLU A 384 -21.94 -3.61 19.88
C GLU A 384 -20.75 -3.21 18.99
N LEU A 385 -20.14 -4.16 18.26
CA LEU A 385 -19.04 -3.88 17.36
C LEU A 385 -19.52 -3.73 15.92
N ASN A 386 -18.98 -2.72 15.24
CA ASN A 386 -19.25 -2.40 13.84
C ASN A 386 -17.95 -2.49 13.06
N TYR A 387 -17.97 -3.24 11.96
CA TYR A 387 -16.84 -3.47 11.08
C TYR A 387 -17.15 -2.90 9.72
N ILE A 388 -16.35 -1.96 9.26
CA ILE A 388 -16.39 -1.39 7.92
C ILE A 388 -15.15 -1.83 7.16
N LYS A 389 -15.36 -2.34 5.95
CA LYS A 389 -14.30 -2.60 4.97
C LYS A 389 -14.70 -1.94 3.67
N SER A 390 -13.97 -0.92 3.25
CA SER A 390 -14.23 -0.22 2.00
C SER A 390 -13.24 -0.60 0.93
N LYS A 391 -13.62 -0.48 -0.34
CA LYS A 391 -12.68 -0.69 -1.44
C LYS A 391 -11.57 0.37 -1.43
N HIS A 392 -11.92 1.64 -1.17
CA HIS A 392 -10.95 2.73 -1.18
C HIS A 392 -9.89 2.63 -0.06
N SER A 393 -10.23 2.12 1.12
CA SER A 393 -9.27 1.96 2.24
C SER A 393 -8.22 0.88 2.02
N GLN A 394 -8.43 -0.05 1.07
CA GLN A 394 -7.45 -1.11 0.79
C GLN A 394 -6.18 -0.55 0.14
N ASP A 395 -6.32 0.52 -0.65
CA ASP A 395 -5.21 1.19 -1.35
C ASP A 395 -4.81 2.52 -0.69
N ALA A 396 -5.63 3.02 0.25
CA ALA A 396 -5.35 4.26 0.96
C ALA A 396 -4.12 4.14 1.85
N ASP A 397 -3.29 5.19 1.80
CA ASP A 397 -2.13 5.35 2.67
C ASP A 397 -2.53 6.22 3.86
N LEU A 398 -2.81 5.58 5.00
CA LEU A 398 -3.22 6.23 6.24
C LEU A 398 -2.08 6.39 7.25
N ASP A 399 -0.86 6.03 6.85
CA ASP A 399 0.25 5.88 7.78
C ASP A 399 1.00 7.19 8.03
N ALA A 400 1.02 8.07 7.03
CA ALA A 400 1.65 9.39 7.09
C ALA A 400 3.12 9.37 7.51
N ASP A 401 3.91 8.40 7.01
CA ASP A 401 5.35 8.33 7.23
C ASP A 401 6.04 9.66 6.85
N PRO A 402 6.74 10.32 7.80
CA PRO A 402 7.44 11.58 7.56
C PRO A 402 8.39 11.56 6.37
N ASN A 403 9.02 10.41 6.09
CA ASN A 403 9.96 10.27 4.98
C ASN A 403 9.31 10.50 3.61
N LYS A 404 7.98 10.34 3.49
CA LYS A 404 7.23 10.61 2.25
C LYS A 404 7.18 12.09 1.90
N PHE A 405 7.29 12.97 2.89
CA PHE A 405 7.19 14.42 2.71
C PHE A 405 8.55 15.08 2.46
N VAL A 406 9.66 14.35 2.68
CA VAL A 406 11.02 14.84 2.47
C VAL A 406 11.28 15.09 0.98
N HIS A 407 11.60 16.33 0.63
CA HIS A 407 11.91 16.69 -0.75
C HIS A 407 12.85 17.91 -0.81
N TYR A 408 13.52 18.09 -1.95
CA TYR A 408 14.47 19.20 -2.17
C TYR A 408 13.83 20.45 -2.80
N ASP A 409 12.64 20.32 -3.39
CA ASP A 409 11.87 21.42 -4.02
C ASP A 409 10.71 21.79 -3.09
N TYR A 410 10.74 23.04 -2.58
CA TYR A 410 9.75 23.58 -1.64
C TYR A 410 8.32 23.54 -2.19
N ASP A 411 8.11 24.03 -3.42
CA ASP A 411 6.76 24.14 -3.99
C ASP A 411 6.16 22.75 -4.21
N PHE A 412 7.00 21.78 -4.60
CA PHE A 412 6.60 20.38 -4.68
C PHE A 412 6.25 19.81 -3.30
N ALA A 413 7.11 20.00 -2.28
CA ALA A 413 6.88 19.49 -0.93
C ALA A 413 5.55 20.01 -0.37
N ARG A 414 5.28 21.30 -0.53
CA ARG A 414 4.03 21.95 -0.12
C ARG A 414 2.82 21.35 -0.81
N SER A 415 2.82 21.29 -2.15
CA SER A 415 1.71 20.71 -2.89
C SER A 415 1.51 19.23 -2.58
N TYR A 416 2.60 18.46 -2.41
CA TYR A 416 2.53 17.05 -2.09
C TYR A 416 1.92 16.81 -0.70
N PHE A 417 2.36 17.53 0.33
CA PHE A 417 1.82 17.43 1.68
C PHE A 417 0.32 17.76 1.72
N ILE A 418 -0.10 18.86 1.11
CA ILE A 418 -1.52 19.26 1.09
C ILE A 418 -2.37 18.22 0.36
N ASN A 419 -1.93 17.76 -0.82
CA ASN A 419 -2.65 16.71 -1.57
C ASN A 419 -2.71 15.39 -0.80
N TYR A 420 -1.63 15.01 -0.09
CA TYR A 420 -1.62 13.83 0.76
C TYR A 420 -2.66 13.97 1.87
N CYS A 421 -2.67 15.09 2.58
CA CYS A 421 -3.64 15.40 3.63
C CYS A 421 -5.07 15.34 3.10
N ASP A 422 -5.38 15.94 1.95
CA ASP A 422 -6.71 15.90 1.35
C ASP A 422 -7.16 14.46 1.02
N ASN A 423 -6.26 13.66 0.46
CA ASN A 423 -6.54 12.25 0.14
C ASN A 423 -6.71 11.40 1.41
N TYR A 424 -5.89 11.64 2.43
CA TYR A 424 -5.99 11.02 3.75
C TYR A 424 -7.36 11.29 4.35
N PHE A 425 -7.76 12.57 4.43
CA PHE A 425 -9.05 12.96 4.99
C PHE A 425 -10.23 12.39 4.20
N THR A 426 -10.17 12.49 2.86
CA THR A 426 -11.21 11.94 1.99
C THR A 426 -11.39 10.44 2.24
N SER A 427 -10.31 9.68 2.28
CA SER A 427 -10.37 8.23 2.48
C SER A 427 -10.89 7.88 3.88
N PHE A 428 -10.26 8.45 4.91
CA PHE A 428 -10.60 8.16 6.29
C PHE A 428 -12.04 8.58 6.66
N TYR A 429 -12.49 9.76 6.23
CA TYR A 429 -13.84 10.23 6.53
C TYR A 429 -14.92 9.36 5.87
N PHE A 430 -14.66 8.84 4.67
CA PHE A 430 -15.61 7.96 3.98
C PHE A 430 -15.63 6.52 4.50
N ASP A 431 -14.59 6.08 5.21
CA ASP A 431 -14.67 4.88 6.06
C ASP A 431 -15.60 5.11 7.26
N LEU A 432 -15.60 6.31 7.85
CA LEU A 432 -16.49 6.67 8.95
C LEU A 432 -17.92 6.97 8.50
N ALA A 433 -18.13 7.44 7.27
CA ALA A 433 -19.42 7.92 6.77
C ALA A 433 -20.60 6.92 6.94
N PRO A 434 -20.43 5.59 6.76
CA PRO A 434 -21.48 4.61 7.08
C PRO A 434 -21.94 4.66 8.53
N LEU A 435 -21.01 4.85 9.47
CA LEU A 435 -21.29 4.95 10.90
C LEU A 435 -21.94 6.30 11.23
N LEU A 436 -21.39 7.39 10.67
CA LEU A 436 -21.91 8.75 10.86
C LEU A 436 -23.32 8.92 10.27
N SER A 437 -23.68 8.12 9.27
CA SER A 437 -25.02 8.09 8.69
C SER A 437 -26.09 7.59 9.67
N ILE A 438 -25.71 6.96 10.79
CA ILE A 438 -26.59 6.45 11.83
C ILE A 438 -26.55 7.42 13.02
N PRO A 439 -27.57 8.29 13.20
CA PRO A 439 -27.56 9.31 14.26
C PRO A 439 -27.50 8.72 15.67
N LEU A 440 -28.08 7.54 15.87
CA LEU A 440 -28.14 6.89 17.19
C LEU A 440 -26.76 6.62 17.78
N TYR A 441 -25.74 6.39 16.95
CA TYR A 441 -24.35 6.22 17.38
C TYR A 441 -23.74 7.49 18.00
N GLN A 442 -24.20 8.66 17.59
CA GLN A 442 -23.69 9.93 18.13
C GLN A 442 -24.39 10.34 19.44
N HIS A 443 -25.54 9.72 19.76
CA HIS A 443 -26.31 10.01 20.97
C HIS A 443 -25.95 9.13 22.17
N HIS A 444 -25.33 7.97 21.94
CA HIS A 444 -24.84 7.11 23.01
C HIS A 444 -23.40 7.49 23.35
N ILE A 445 -23.22 8.37 24.34
CA ILE A 445 -21.90 8.76 24.83
C ILE A 445 -21.55 7.84 26.00
N PRO A 446 -20.39 7.16 25.99
CA PRO A 446 -19.97 6.35 27.12
C PRO A 446 -19.74 7.24 28.35
N PHE A 447 -20.33 6.87 29.49
CA PHE A 447 -20.23 7.61 30.75
C PHE A 447 -18.98 7.26 31.57
N GLU A 448 -18.31 6.16 31.23
CA GLU A 448 -17.23 5.57 32.04
C GLU A 448 -15.86 6.11 31.60
N GLU A 449 -15.02 6.51 32.56
CA GLU A 449 -13.61 6.75 32.29
C GLU A 449 -12.93 5.43 31.86
N ILE A 450 -12.07 5.50 30.84
CA ILE A 450 -11.25 4.36 30.42
C ILE A 450 -10.42 3.91 31.63
N PHE A 451 -10.68 2.69 32.09
CA PHE A 451 -10.14 2.12 33.33
C PHE A 451 -8.60 2.10 33.33
N LYS A 452 -7.99 2.69 34.35
CA LYS A 452 -6.53 2.69 34.60
C LYS A 452 -6.15 1.58 35.58
N GLY A 453 -6.39 0.33 35.17
CA GLY A 453 -5.99 -0.85 35.94
C GLY A 453 -4.50 -1.14 35.86
N THR A 454 -4.06 -2.17 36.59
CA THR A 454 -2.76 -2.82 36.33
C THR A 454 -2.87 -3.59 35.01
N LEU A 455 -2.17 -3.10 33.98
CA LEU A 455 -2.13 -3.72 32.66
C LEU A 455 -0.95 -4.70 32.55
N ASP A 456 -1.21 -5.86 31.93
CA ASP A 456 -0.24 -6.94 31.76
C ASP A 456 0.97 -6.53 30.89
N SER A 457 0.74 -5.70 29.87
CA SER A 457 1.75 -5.09 29.01
C SER A 457 1.69 -3.55 29.08
N ASN A 458 2.73 -2.87 28.62
CA ASN A 458 2.73 -1.41 28.42
C ASN A 458 2.13 -1.03 27.06
N LEU A 459 2.38 -1.82 26.01
CA LEU A 459 1.90 -1.63 24.65
C LEU A 459 0.94 -2.74 24.23
N THR A 460 0.10 -2.44 23.24
CA THR A 460 -0.76 -3.43 22.60
C THR A 460 0.06 -4.35 21.68
N SER A 461 -0.39 -5.58 21.48
CA SER A 461 0.19 -6.49 20.48
C SER A 461 0.12 -5.91 19.07
N PHE A 462 -0.96 -5.17 18.75
CA PHE A 462 -1.12 -4.42 17.50
C PHE A 462 0.02 -3.43 17.26
N GLU A 463 0.30 -2.53 18.21
CA GLU A 463 1.40 -1.55 18.06
C GLU A 463 2.77 -2.25 18.00
N THR A 464 2.94 -3.33 18.77
CA THR A 464 4.18 -4.11 18.75
C THR A 464 4.43 -4.74 17.37
N GLU A 465 3.41 -5.29 16.73
CA GLU A 465 3.48 -5.83 15.36
C GLU A 465 3.74 -4.74 14.34
N VAL A 466 3.08 -3.59 14.47
CA VAL A 466 3.34 -2.43 13.59
C VAL A 466 4.81 -2.02 13.68
N MET A 467 5.35 -1.90 14.89
CA MET A 467 6.75 -1.55 15.12
C MET A 467 7.71 -2.60 14.54
N ALA A 468 7.41 -3.90 14.70
CA ALA A 468 8.21 -4.97 14.09
C ALA A 468 8.20 -4.89 12.55
N ASN A 469 7.03 -4.63 11.93
CA ASN A 469 6.88 -4.51 10.48
C ASN A 469 7.56 -3.27 9.86
N ARG A 470 8.06 -2.34 10.68
CA ARG A 470 8.88 -1.21 10.19
C ARG A 470 10.32 -1.60 9.87
N PHE A 471 10.83 -2.67 10.47
CA PHE A 471 12.15 -3.18 10.11
C PHE A 471 12.04 -3.94 8.80
N ASP A 472 13.18 -4.10 8.13
CA ASP A 472 13.26 -5.02 7.00
C ASP A 472 12.98 -6.46 7.47
N GLN A 473 12.00 -7.14 6.84
CA GLN A 473 11.58 -8.50 7.18
C GLN A 473 12.73 -9.51 7.13
N SER A 474 13.81 -9.23 6.38
CA SER A 474 15.03 -10.04 6.37
C SER A 474 15.72 -10.17 7.73
N ASN A 475 15.40 -9.29 8.69
CA ASN A 475 15.91 -9.40 10.07
C ASN A 475 15.15 -10.42 10.94
N PHE A 476 13.97 -10.87 10.49
CA PHE A 476 13.13 -11.81 11.24
C PHE A 476 12.93 -13.14 10.52
N LYS A 477 12.84 -13.14 9.19
CA LYS A 477 12.50 -14.34 8.43
C LYS A 477 13.62 -15.38 8.46
N HIS A 478 13.21 -16.64 8.43
CA HIS A 478 14.11 -17.78 8.28
C HIS A 478 14.97 -17.67 7.01
N GLU A 479 16.25 -18.07 7.08
CA GLU A 479 17.21 -17.93 5.98
C GLU A 479 16.77 -18.64 4.70
N LEU A 480 16.11 -19.80 4.85
CA LEU A 480 15.57 -20.61 3.76
C LEU A 480 14.24 -20.11 3.17
N SER A 481 13.74 -18.96 3.64
CA SER A 481 12.40 -18.49 3.29
C SER A 481 12.33 -17.84 1.90
N ASP A 482 11.42 -18.35 1.06
CA ASP A 482 11.16 -17.90 -0.31
C ASP A 482 9.90 -17.02 -0.43
N THR A 483 9.22 -16.77 0.69
CA THR A 483 8.06 -15.88 0.79
C THR A 483 8.33 -14.75 1.79
N PRO A 484 7.55 -13.65 1.73
CA PRO A 484 7.44 -12.74 2.86
C PRO A 484 7.02 -13.48 4.14
N ALA A 485 7.29 -12.87 5.29
CA ALA A 485 6.94 -13.42 6.60
C ALA A 485 5.77 -12.67 7.23
N ILE A 486 4.90 -13.40 7.93
CA ILE A 486 3.91 -12.85 8.86
C ILE A 486 4.61 -12.70 10.21
N LEU A 487 4.69 -11.47 10.71
CA LEU A 487 5.35 -11.15 11.98
C LEU A 487 4.32 -11.07 13.10
N LYS A 488 4.34 -12.03 14.02
CA LYS A 488 3.41 -12.11 15.14
C LYS A 488 4.11 -11.79 16.45
N SER A 489 3.52 -10.91 17.25
CA SER A 489 4.07 -10.57 18.56
C SER A 489 3.53 -11.51 19.64
N ASN A 490 4.44 -12.06 20.45
CA ASN A 490 4.11 -12.82 21.65
C ASN A 490 4.75 -12.14 22.86
N PHE A 491 3.92 -11.58 23.74
CA PHE A 491 4.39 -10.91 24.94
C PHE A 491 5.09 -11.89 25.89
N VAL A 492 6.26 -11.51 26.42
CA VAL A 492 7.04 -12.32 27.37
C VAL A 492 6.93 -11.75 28.77
N ARG A 493 7.32 -10.48 28.95
CA ARG A 493 7.27 -9.78 30.24
C ARG A 493 7.45 -8.28 30.08
N LYS A 494 7.05 -7.53 31.11
CA LYS A 494 7.45 -6.12 31.27
C LYS A 494 8.90 -6.06 31.77
N ASN A 495 9.65 -5.08 31.26
CA ASN A 495 10.96 -4.67 31.74
C ASN A 495 10.94 -3.16 31.99
N GLY A 496 10.41 -2.77 33.16
CA GLY A 496 10.13 -1.37 33.48
C GLY A 496 9.11 -0.75 32.51
N VAL A 497 9.53 0.29 31.80
CA VAL A 497 8.71 0.98 30.79
C VAL A 497 8.69 0.28 29.42
N SER A 498 9.54 -0.74 29.23
CA SER A 498 9.62 -1.51 28.00
C SER A 498 8.89 -2.83 28.14
N ASP A 499 8.36 -3.32 27.03
CA ASP A 499 7.87 -4.69 26.92
C ASP A 499 8.88 -5.54 26.14
N ILE A 500 9.22 -6.69 26.71
CA ILE A 500 9.99 -7.73 26.04
C ILE A 500 9.01 -8.68 25.39
N VAL A 501 9.19 -8.88 24.08
CA VAL A 501 8.31 -9.70 23.25
C VAL A 501 9.16 -10.59 22.35
N ASN A 502 8.59 -11.72 21.94
CA ASN A 502 9.14 -12.55 20.88
C ASN A 502 8.37 -12.27 19.60
N ILE A 503 9.08 -11.94 18.52
CA ILE A 503 8.48 -11.85 17.20
C ILE A 503 8.64 -13.19 16.49
N HIS A 504 7.51 -13.86 16.25
CA HIS A 504 7.43 -15.08 15.47
C HIS A 504 7.23 -14.72 14.00
N ALA A 505 8.18 -15.11 13.15
CA ALA A 505 8.14 -14.88 11.71
C ALA A 505 7.75 -16.17 10.98
N TYR A 506 6.47 -16.27 10.59
CA TYR A 506 5.94 -17.40 9.84
C TYR A 506 6.07 -17.17 8.34
N SER A 507 6.67 -18.11 7.62
CA SER A 507 6.92 -17.99 6.18
C SER A 507 7.04 -19.36 5.51
N TYR A 508 7.36 -19.42 4.21
CA TYR A 508 7.43 -20.69 3.49
C TYR A 508 8.68 -20.82 2.61
N GLN A 509 9.27 -22.01 2.60
CA GLN A 509 10.24 -22.43 1.58
C GLN A 509 9.49 -23.03 0.38
N LYS A 510 9.93 -22.71 -0.84
CA LYS A 510 9.37 -23.24 -2.09
C LYS A 510 10.22 -24.38 -2.62
N ILE A 511 9.70 -25.60 -2.54
CA ILE A 511 10.34 -26.79 -3.14
C ILE A 511 9.79 -26.98 -4.56
N PRO A 512 10.62 -26.92 -5.62
CA PRO A 512 10.16 -27.07 -6.99
C PRO A 512 9.85 -28.53 -7.32
N HIS A 513 8.71 -28.76 -7.97
CA HIS A 513 8.23 -30.05 -8.45
C HIS A 513 7.83 -29.97 -9.93
N VAL A 514 7.81 -31.11 -10.60
CA VAL A 514 7.32 -31.23 -11.98
C VAL A 514 6.31 -32.37 -12.05
N SER A 515 5.08 -32.06 -12.46
CA SER A 515 4.06 -33.05 -12.78
C SER A 515 3.99 -33.22 -14.29
N TYR A 516 3.93 -34.47 -14.75
CA TYR A 516 3.77 -34.80 -16.16
C TYR A 516 2.31 -35.13 -16.43
N ILE A 517 1.65 -34.32 -17.27
CA ILE A 517 0.21 -34.46 -17.55
C ILE A 517 0.01 -34.93 -19.00
N PRO A 518 -0.58 -36.11 -19.21
CA PRO A 518 -0.74 -36.67 -20.55
C PRO A 518 -1.77 -35.85 -21.37
N LYS A 519 -1.38 -35.43 -22.58
CA LYS A 519 -2.22 -34.73 -23.55
C LYS A 519 -2.09 -35.34 -24.94
N LEU A 520 -3.21 -35.50 -25.64
CA LEU A 520 -3.22 -35.98 -27.02
C LEU A 520 -2.73 -34.87 -27.96
N GLY A 521 -1.68 -35.16 -28.72
CA GLY A 521 -1.14 -34.30 -29.77
C GLY A 521 -1.88 -34.44 -31.10
N GLY A 522 -1.80 -33.41 -31.93
CA GLY A 522 -2.30 -33.41 -33.31
C GLY A 522 -1.55 -34.38 -34.23
N ASP A 523 -0.43 -34.94 -33.76
CA ASP A 523 0.29 -36.07 -34.35
C ASP A 523 -0.35 -37.44 -34.02
N GLY A 524 -1.41 -37.47 -33.20
CA GLY A 524 -2.12 -38.67 -32.79
C GLY A 524 -1.47 -39.44 -31.63
N ARG A 525 -0.42 -38.88 -30.99
CA ARG A 525 0.29 -39.51 -29.86
C ARG A 525 -0.04 -38.82 -28.54
N MET A 526 0.05 -39.56 -27.45
CA MET A 526 0.02 -38.98 -26.11
C MET A 526 1.39 -38.39 -25.80
N HIS A 527 1.40 -37.15 -25.31
CA HIS A 527 2.59 -36.44 -24.86
C HIS A 527 2.43 -36.00 -23.42
N ASP A 528 3.44 -36.23 -22.62
CA ASP A 528 3.48 -35.83 -21.23
C ASP A 528 3.94 -34.37 -21.12
N VAL A 529 2.98 -33.47 -20.92
CA VAL A 529 3.25 -32.04 -20.78
C VAL A 529 3.80 -31.76 -19.37
N PRO A 530 5.03 -31.25 -19.23
CA PRO A 530 5.60 -30.94 -17.93
C PRO A 530 4.97 -29.67 -17.36
N VAL A 531 4.43 -29.76 -16.15
CA VAL A 531 3.87 -28.64 -15.39
C VAL A 531 4.72 -28.44 -14.14
N LYS A 532 5.49 -27.34 -14.09
CA LYS A 532 6.29 -26.95 -12.93
C LYS A 532 5.39 -26.31 -11.87
N TRP A 533 5.54 -26.73 -10.63
CA TRP A 533 4.81 -26.17 -9.48
C TRP A 533 5.71 -26.15 -8.24
N PHE A 534 5.29 -25.46 -7.17
CA PHE A 534 6.04 -25.35 -5.93
C PHE A 534 5.24 -25.91 -4.76
N GLU A 535 5.88 -26.72 -3.93
CA GLU A 535 5.37 -27.09 -2.61
C GLU A 535 5.86 -26.06 -1.58
N PHE A 536 4.96 -25.60 -0.72
CA PHE A 536 5.24 -24.58 0.28
C PHE A 536 5.43 -25.26 1.64
N ILE A 537 6.67 -25.34 2.12
CA ILE A 537 7.00 -25.90 3.43
C ILE A 537 7.03 -24.76 4.46
N PRO A 538 6.20 -24.81 5.53
CA PRO A 538 6.17 -23.76 6.53
C PRO A 538 7.48 -23.70 7.31
N LEU A 539 7.92 -22.48 7.58
CA LEU A 539 9.10 -22.13 8.36
C LEU A 539 8.70 -21.12 9.43
N GLU A 540 9.36 -21.20 10.58
CA GLU A 540 9.20 -20.28 11.69
C GLU A 540 10.59 -19.86 12.18
N GLN A 541 10.74 -18.58 12.47
CA GLN A 541 11.90 -18.05 13.20
C GLN A 541 11.41 -17.13 14.30
N VAL A 542 12.02 -17.22 15.48
CA VAL A 542 11.69 -16.39 16.64
C VAL A 542 12.83 -15.44 16.91
N THR A 543 12.52 -14.15 17.03
CA THR A 543 13.51 -13.11 17.31
C THR A 543 13.09 -12.29 18.53
N PRO A 544 13.95 -12.16 19.56
CA PRO A 544 13.70 -11.29 20.69
C PRO A 544 13.61 -9.81 20.29
N PHE A 545 12.67 -9.10 20.87
CA PHE A 545 12.34 -7.72 20.52
C PHE A 545 11.93 -6.94 21.77
N ALA A 546 12.22 -5.65 21.78
CA ALA A 546 11.73 -4.74 22.79
C ALA A 546 11.02 -3.55 22.14
N ALA A 547 9.91 -3.15 22.73
CA ALA A 547 9.18 -1.95 22.36
C ALA A 547 8.85 -1.14 23.62
N GLN A 548 8.84 0.18 23.50
CA GLN A 548 8.48 1.08 24.60
C GLN A 548 7.97 2.43 24.08
N GLU A 549 7.22 3.13 24.92
CA GLU A 549 6.87 4.54 24.71
C GLU A 549 8.11 5.42 24.95
N CYS A 550 8.33 6.42 24.08
CA CYS A 550 9.46 7.36 24.20
C CYS A 550 9.09 8.85 24.09
N ARG A 551 7.79 9.19 23.97
CA ARG A 551 7.24 10.57 24.00
C ARG A 551 8.15 11.66 23.42
N THR A 552 8.70 11.42 22.23
CA THR A 552 9.60 12.34 21.50
C THR A 552 9.00 12.67 20.14
N THR A 553 9.68 13.51 19.37
CA THR A 553 9.34 13.84 17.97
C THR A 553 10.33 13.18 17.01
N GLN A 554 9.93 12.96 15.76
CA GLN A 554 10.84 12.45 14.72
C GLN A 554 12.14 13.27 14.65
N ARG A 555 12.03 14.59 14.71
CA ARG A 555 13.19 15.51 14.69
C ARG A 555 14.20 15.20 15.80
N LYS A 556 13.72 15.09 17.04
CA LYS A 556 14.57 14.82 18.20
C LYS A 556 15.11 13.41 18.18
N PHE A 557 14.31 12.43 17.77
CA PHE A 557 14.78 11.08 17.54
C PHE A 557 15.97 11.06 16.56
N LEU A 558 15.85 11.72 15.40
CA LEU A 558 16.91 11.83 14.39
C LEU A 558 18.18 12.55 14.89
N SER A 559 18.06 13.47 15.86
CA SER A 559 19.24 14.03 16.54
C SER A 559 19.85 13.06 17.55
N ASN A 560 19.02 12.32 18.29
CA ASN A 560 19.47 11.45 19.37
C ASN A 560 20.18 10.21 18.86
N ILE A 561 19.79 9.66 17.70
CA ILE A 561 20.49 8.53 17.06
C ILE A 561 21.93 8.86 16.65
N LYS A 562 22.32 10.14 16.58
CA LYS A 562 23.70 10.58 16.32
C LYS A 562 24.54 10.66 17.60
N ASN A 563 23.96 10.40 18.77
CA ASN A 563 24.64 10.44 20.06
C ASN A 563 25.50 9.19 20.25
N GLN A 564 26.80 9.38 20.50
CA GLN A 564 27.76 8.29 20.72
C GLN A 564 27.40 7.41 21.93
N GLY A 565 26.79 7.97 22.97
CA GLY A 565 26.33 7.21 24.13
C GLY A 565 25.20 6.24 23.78
N LEU A 566 24.24 6.69 22.95
CA LEU A 566 23.18 5.82 22.45
C LEU A 566 23.72 4.75 21.49
N GLU A 567 24.65 5.10 20.61
CA GLU A 567 25.32 4.13 19.73
C GLU A 567 26.05 3.03 20.53
N ASN A 568 26.78 3.43 21.58
CA ASN A 568 27.44 2.49 22.49
C ASN A 568 26.43 1.60 23.23
N LEU A 569 25.30 2.15 23.69
CA LEU A 569 24.23 1.37 24.32
C LEU A 569 23.65 0.34 23.33
N LEU A 570 23.28 0.78 22.12
CA LEU A 570 22.75 -0.10 21.07
C LEU A 570 23.73 -1.22 20.71
N SER A 571 25.04 -0.94 20.67
CA SER A 571 26.06 -1.97 20.44
C SER A 571 26.08 -3.08 21.50
N ARG A 572 25.63 -2.78 22.73
CA ARG A 572 25.50 -3.76 23.83
C ARG A 572 24.19 -4.53 23.77
N ILE A 573 23.08 -3.88 23.43
CA ILE A 573 21.73 -4.44 23.64
C ILE A 573 21.02 -4.87 22.35
N SER A 574 21.30 -4.20 21.23
CA SER A 574 20.57 -4.36 19.97
C SER A 574 21.36 -5.18 18.94
N ASN A 575 20.66 -6.06 18.24
CA ASN A 575 21.18 -6.76 17.07
C ASN A 575 21.32 -5.77 15.90
N LYS A 576 22.53 -5.70 15.33
CA LYS A 576 22.89 -4.80 14.22
C LYS A 576 22.69 -3.30 14.53
N ASN A 577 22.65 -2.91 15.81
CA ASN A 577 22.41 -1.53 16.27
C ASN A 577 21.11 -0.92 15.69
N MET A 578 20.10 -1.75 15.40
CA MET A 578 18.87 -1.27 14.79
C MET A 578 17.91 -0.71 15.84
N LEU A 579 17.35 0.45 15.53
CA LEU A 579 16.38 1.17 16.34
C LEU A 579 15.37 1.82 15.40
N VAL A 580 14.08 1.64 15.67
CA VAL A 580 13.00 2.23 14.88
C VAL A 580 12.11 3.07 15.78
N TYR A 581 11.70 4.22 15.26
CA TYR A 581 10.74 5.13 15.88
C TYR A 581 9.53 5.35 14.99
N SER A 582 8.33 5.33 15.58
CA SER A 582 7.07 5.72 14.94
C SER A 582 6.06 6.16 15.99
N LYS A 583 5.32 7.24 15.74
CA LYS A 583 4.20 7.70 16.59
C LYS A 583 4.53 7.83 18.10
N GLY A 584 5.76 8.18 18.48
CA GLY A 584 6.15 8.27 19.89
C GLY A 584 6.54 6.95 20.55
N LEU A 585 6.59 5.87 19.77
CA LEU A 585 7.06 4.55 20.18
C LEU A 585 8.45 4.31 19.61
N VAL A 586 9.27 3.55 20.35
CA VAL A 586 10.56 3.07 19.87
C VAL A 586 10.64 1.56 20.04
N SER A 587 11.38 0.92 19.15
CA SER A 587 11.60 -0.52 19.22
C SER A 587 12.99 -0.92 18.74
N LEU A 588 13.44 -2.07 19.22
CA LEU A 588 14.77 -2.62 18.95
C LEU A 588 14.74 -4.15 18.85
N LEU A 589 15.58 -4.66 17.95
CA LEU A 589 15.90 -6.09 17.88
C LEU A 589 16.87 -6.44 18.99
N LEU A 590 16.48 -7.26 19.96
CA LEU A 590 17.33 -7.57 21.11
C LEU A 590 18.36 -8.66 20.76
N LYS A 591 19.55 -8.55 21.37
CA LYS A 591 20.45 -9.69 21.51
C LYS A 591 19.87 -10.65 22.54
N GLU A 592 19.97 -11.97 22.29
CA GLU A 592 19.50 -13.01 23.22
C GLU A 592 20.10 -12.87 24.63
N THR A 593 21.33 -12.35 24.73
CA THR A 593 22.03 -12.13 26.00
C THR A 593 21.58 -10.86 26.75
N SER A 594 20.74 -10.03 26.14
CA SER A 594 20.45 -8.66 26.61
C SER A 594 18.96 -8.43 26.89
N LEU A 595 18.22 -9.50 27.20
CA LEU A 595 16.77 -9.43 27.51
C LEU A 595 16.45 -8.60 28.77
N ASP A 596 17.42 -8.45 29.68
CA ASP A 596 17.29 -7.69 30.95
C ASP A 596 18.07 -6.38 30.93
N PHE A 597 18.13 -5.70 29.78
CA PHE A 597 18.77 -4.38 29.70
C PHE A 597 18.04 -3.35 30.57
N ASP A 598 18.75 -2.33 31.06
CA ASP A 598 18.12 -1.24 31.80
C ASP A 598 17.35 -0.33 30.84
N ALA A 599 16.02 -0.50 30.80
CA ALA A 599 15.14 0.33 29.98
C ALA A 599 15.22 1.83 30.33
N ASN A 600 15.61 2.18 31.56
CA ASN A 600 15.82 3.57 31.94
C ASN A 600 17.10 4.16 31.33
N GLU A 601 18.12 3.34 31.04
CA GLU A 601 19.33 3.76 30.32
C GLU A 601 18.98 4.23 28.90
N LEU A 602 18.05 3.52 28.23
CA LEU A 602 17.56 3.90 26.90
C LEU A 602 16.77 5.22 26.95
N ASN A 603 15.94 5.40 27.99
CA ASN A 603 15.17 6.62 28.20
C ASN A 603 16.03 7.88 28.38
N LYS A 604 17.21 7.78 29.00
CA LYS A 604 18.14 8.92 29.15
C LYS A 604 18.51 9.57 27.82
N TYR A 605 18.43 8.82 26.71
CA TYR A 605 18.76 9.31 25.38
C TYR A 605 17.52 9.65 24.54
N LEU A 606 16.33 9.16 24.90
CA LEU A 606 15.15 9.22 24.03
C LEU A 606 13.99 10.04 24.59
N LEU A 607 13.80 10.09 25.92
CA LEU A 607 12.71 10.87 26.52
C LEU A 607 13.04 12.37 26.52
N GLU A 608 12.01 13.18 26.36
CA GLU A 608 12.07 14.60 26.71
C GLU A 608 12.01 14.78 28.23
N ASP A 609 12.82 15.69 28.78
CA ASP A 609 12.62 16.17 30.15
C ASP A 609 11.19 16.70 30.28
N SER A 610 10.42 16.16 31.20
CA SER A 610 8.98 16.40 31.41
C SER A 610 8.60 17.83 31.84
N ASN A 611 9.48 18.82 31.64
CA ASN A 611 9.29 20.21 32.04
C ASN A 611 8.71 21.11 30.92
N GLN A 612 8.22 20.54 29.81
CA GLN A 612 7.49 21.28 28.76
C GLN A 612 6.10 20.68 28.49
N GLU A 613 5.27 20.60 29.52
CA GLU A 613 3.86 20.17 29.41
C GLU A 613 2.92 21.20 28.74
N GLU A 614 3.40 22.31 28.16
CA GLU A 614 2.50 23.36 27.63
C GLU A 614 2.12 23.26 26.15
N ASN A 615 2.56 22.26 25.38
CA ASN A 615 2.26 22.20 23.93
C ASN A 615 1.57 20.93 23.41
N TYR A 616 1.14 20.02 24.29
CA TYR A 616 0.29 18.91 23.89
C TYR A 616 -1.12 19.14 24.43
N GLY A 617 -1.99 19.67 23.55
CA GLY A 617 -3.38 20.00 23.85
C GLY A 617 -4.17 18.81 24.39
N LYS A 618 -4.92 19.08 25.45
CA LYS A 618 -5.98 18.23 26.02
C LYS A 618 -7.17 18.05 25.07
#